data_AF-A0A957TXE4-F1
#
_entry.id   AF-A0A957TXE4-F1
#
_cell.length_a   1.000
_cell.length_b   1.000
_cell.length_c   1.000
_cell.angle_alpha   90.00
_cell.angle_beta   90.00
_cell.angle_gamma   90.00
#
_symmetry.space_group_name_H-M   'P 1'
#
loop_
_entity.id
_entity.type
_entity.pdbx_description
1 polymer ?
#
loop_
_entity_poly.entity_id
_entity_poly.type
_entity_poly.pdbx_seq_one_letter_code
_entity_poly.pdbx_strand_id
1 'polypeptide(L)'
;DELGEDVATTARTLGQTMRADTTLTAVNLSKFSDLMTAFNDFLFALTVTDPAAIAKARTYAQSFETVFDPEEPSPYIDLGNFANLVTNFADDPDVADALATLQKAYRATILAETHGPERSGASGLSLFFPTPDLLTAVGYADSELAYTAYAPRFVGVSLWDEFLRFHYLNQDFDPEAVDLSLLDPRTGPKANLTDYAIPLLTDEDEITAPGIDTELTMTPLEISEDEIAADDTLLLATQIAGENVGYIYIEVNRYDEENDIYLLEDLDYVASDVSAEIDGVIYPQWTADDLADFLYEWEPTVYTLQSGDDETVALFMPEVYGKGQRDTDYVVHGIYTLANSGAERYALMHFDGDLNFKSIFGFQDLDGTGAPHQITPRQGD
;
A
#
# COMPACT_ATOMS: atom_id res chain seq x y z
N ASP A 1 24.77 16.33 33.02
CA ASP A 1 25.69 17.22 32.27
C ASP A 1 26.26 16.54 31.05
N GLU A 2 25.41 16.39 30.04
CA GLU A 2 25.66 16.72 28.62
C GLU A 2 24.25 16.69 28.01
N LEU A 3 23.46 17.71 28.39
CA LEU A 3 22.18 17.98 27.78
C LEU A 3 22.49 18.43 26.35
N GLY A 4 22.06 17.61 25.39
CA GLY A 4 22.22 17.89 23.96
C GLY A 4 21.79 19.31 23.67
N GLU A 5 22.65 20.04 22.96
CA GLU A 5 22.33 21.36 22.42
C GLU A 5 20.98 21.28 21.71
N ASP A 6 20.17 22.33 21.88
CA ASP A 6 18.98 22.63 21.08
C ASP A 6 19.45 22.81 19.62
N VAL A 7 19.69 21.70 18.92
CA VAL A 7 20.03 21.69 17.51
C VAL A 7 18.75 22.04 16.79
N ALA A 8 18.52 23.34 16.60
CA ALA A 8 17.45 23.83 15.76
C ALA A 8 17.46 23.05 14.45
N THR A 9 16.46 22.19 14.25
CA THR A 9 16.30 21.37 13.05
C THR A 9 16.39 22.29 11.85
N THR A 10 17.45 22.15 11.06
CA THR A 10 17.64 23.06 9.93
C THR A 10 16.53 22.80 8.91
N ALA A 11 16.15 23.82 8.13
CA ALA A 11 15.18 23.64 7.04
C ALA A 11 15.63 22.54 6.04
N ARG A 12 16.93 22.25 5.97
CA ARG A 12 17.47 21.12 5.18
C ARG A 12 17.13 19.78 5.82
N THR A 13 17.34 19.63 7.12
CA THR A 13 17.00 18.42 7.87
C THR A 13 15.49 18.18 7.82
N LEU A 14 14.68 19.22 8.07
CA LEU A 14 13.23 19.21 7.91
C LEU A 14 12.84 18.75 6.48
N GLY A 15 13.45 19.35 5.46
CA GLY A 15 13.19 19.00 4.08
C GLY A 15 13.69 17.61 3.67
N GLN A 16 14.64 17.00 4.39
CA GLN A 16 15.06 15.61 4.15
C GLN A 16 14.07 14.63 4.78
N THR A 17 13.62 14.92 6.00
CA THR A 17 12.63 14.11 6.71
C THR A 17 11.26 14.15 6.03
N MET A 18 10.75 15.35 5.68
CA MET A 18 9.49 15.46 4.93
C MET A 18 9.57 14.78 3.56
N ARG A 19 10.77 14.67 2.97
CA ARG A 19 10.96 13.97 1.70
C ARG A 19 10.89 12.46 1.82
N ALA A 20 11.03 11.88 3.01
CA ALA A 20 11.09 10.44 3.20
C ALA A 20 9.88 9.72 2.59
N ASP A 21 8.71 10.35 2.74
CA ASP A 21 7.43 9.85 2.25
C ASP A 21 6.84 10.65 1.06
N THR A 22 7.60 11.60 0.51
CA THR A 22 7.10 12.47 -0.56
C THR A 22 7.38 11.87 -1.93
N THR A 23 6.38 11.89 -2.82
CA THR A 23 6.57 11.69 -4.27
C THR A 23 6.27 12.98 -5.05
N LEU A 24 6.94 13.18 -6.18
CA LEU A 24 6.68 14.31 -7.10
C LEU A 24 7.05 13.95 -8.54
N THR A 25 6.09 14.13 -9.45
CA THR A 25 6.26 13.86 -10.88
C THR A 25 5.91 15.07 -11.74
N ALA A 26 6.77 15.38 -12.71
CA ALA A 26 6.48 16.30 -13.79
C ALA A 26 6.23 15.52 -15.09
N VAL A 27 5.06 15.72 -15.70
CA VAL A 27 4.62 14.97 -16.89
C VAL A 27 4.53 15.85 -18.14
N ASN A 28 4.89 15.29 -19.29
CA ASN A 28 4.72 15.87 -20.60
C ASN A 28 3.41 15.40 -21.24
N LEU A 29 2.35 16.19 -21.08
CA LEU A 29 1.02 15.86 -21.61
C LEU A 29 0.97 15.67 -23.14
N SER A 30 1.93 16.22 -23.89
CA SER A 30 2.01 15.99 -25.34
C SER A 30 2.39 14.56 -25.73
N LYS A 31 2.85 13.75 -24.76
CA LYS A 31 3.21 12.34 -24.91
C LYS A 31 2.19 11.39 -24.32
N PHE A 32 1.16 11.91 -23.68
CA PHE A 32 0.17 11.09 -22.98
C PHE A 32 -0.62 10.17 -23.92
N SER A 33 -0.86 10.58 -25.17
CA SER A 33 -1.50 9.69 -26.17
C SER A 33 -0.63 8.49 -26.53
N ASP A 34 0.69 8.67 -26.64
CA ASP A 34 1.62 7.57 -26.89
C ASP A 34 1.71 6.64 -25.67
N LEU A 35 1.66 7.21 -24.46
CA LEU A 35 1.60 6.45 -23.20
C LEU A 35 0.33 5.61 -23.12
N MET A 36 -0.85 6.20 -23.35
CA MET A 36 -2.11 5.46 -23.30
C MET A 36 -2.16 4.35 -24.34
N THR A 37 -1.64 4.58 -25.54
CA THR A 37 -1.54 3.52 -26.57
C THR A 37 -0.73 2.33 -26.03
N ALA A 38 0.48 2.60 -25.52
CA ALA A 38 1.35 1.53 -25.00
C ALA A 38 0.79 0.86 -23.74
N PHE A 39 0.04 1.59 -22.91
CA PHE A 39 -0.63 1.04 -21.74
C PHE A 39 -1.78 0.12 -22.15
N ASN A 40 -2.59 0.51 -23.13
CA ASN A 40 -3.67 -0.32 -23.67
C ASN A 40 -3.13 -1.61 -24.30
N ASP A 41 -2.03 -1.52 -25.06
CA ASP A 41 -1.34 -2.69 -25.61
C ASP A 41 -0.86 -3.64 -24.49
N PHE A 42 -0.32 -3.08 -23.40
CA PHE A 42 0.10 -3.85 -22.23
C PHE A 42 -1.07 -4.54 -21.52
N LEU A 43 -2.19 -3.85 -21.30
CA LEU A 43 -3.39 -4.44 -20.69
C LEU A 43 -3.97 -5.57 -21.55
N PHE A 44 -3.94 -5.42 -22.86
CA PHE A 44 -4.38 -6.49 -23.75
C PHE A 44 -3.45 -7.71 -23.70
N ALA A 45 -2.13 -7.51 -23.59
CA ALA A 45 -1.18 -8.62 -23.39
C ALA A 45 -1.44 -9.39 -22.09
N LEU A 46 -1.98 -8.74 -21.04
CA LEU A 46 -2.34 -9.41 -19.79
C LEU A 46 -3.54 -10.35 -19.90
N THR A 47 -4.32 -10.31 -20.99
CA THR A 47 -5.52 -11.16 -21.15
C THR A 47 -5.22 -12.66 -21.28
N VAL A 48 -3.96 -13.03 -21.56
CA VAL A 48 -3.51 -14.43 -21.61
C VAL A 48 -2.60 -14.79 -20.44
N THR A 49 -2.39 -13.85 -19.51
CA THR A 49 -1.57 -14.05 -18.30
C THR A 49 -2.36 -14.80 -17.24
N ASP A 50 -1.66 -15.62 -16.45
CA ASP A 50 -2.23 -16.25 -15.26
C ASP A 50 -2.80 -15.18 -14.31
N PRO A 51 -4.11 -15.22 -13.96
CA PRO A 51 -4.70 -14.26 -13.04
C PRO A 51 -4.01 -14.23 -11.67
N ALA A 52 -3.37 -15.32 -11.23
CA ALA A 52 -2.58 -15.35 -10.00
C ALA A 52 -1.37 -14.42 -10.07
N ALA A 53 -0.71 -14.29 -11.22
CA ALA A 53 0.40 -13.36 -11.41
C ALA A 53 -0.05 -11.90 -11.28
N ILE A 54 -1.24 -11.58 -11.80
CA ILE A 54 -1.85 -10.24 -11.71
C ILE A 54 -2.23 -9.93 -10.25
N ALA A 55 -2.91 -10.85 -9.58
CA ALA A 55 -3.31 -10.69 -8.17
C ALA A 55 -2.08 -10.52 -7.26
N LYS A 56 -1.04 -11.35 -7.45
CA LYS A 56 0.23 -11.24 -6.73
C LYS A 56 0.94 -9.92 -6.99
N ALA A 57 0.95 -9.44 -8.23
CA ALA A 57 1.51 -8.14 -8.57
C ALA A 57 0.75 -6.99 -7.89
N ARG A 58 -0.59 -7.06 -7.81
CA ARG A 58 -1.39 -6.07 -7.07
C ARG A 58 -1.01 -6.04 -5.59
N THR A 59 -0.86 -7.20 -4.95
CA THR A 59 -0.53 -7.32 -3.52
C THR A 59 0.80 -6.69 -3.16
N TYR A 60 1.80 -6.77 -4.04
CA TYR A 60 3.15 -6.27 -3.77
C TYR A 60 3.47 -4.94 -4.45
N ALA A 61 2.56 -4.38 -5.25
CA ALA A 61 2.80 -3.10 -5.88
C ALA A 61 2.86 -2.00 -4.82
N GLN A 62 3.80 -1.05 -4.99
CA GLN A 62 3.89 0.13 -4.14
C GLN A 62 2.53 0.83 -4.10
N SER A 63 1.95 0.94 -2.91
CA SER A 63 0.68 1.64 -2.70
C SER A 63 0.90 3.08 -2.22
N PHE A 64 -0.13 3.89 -2.40
CA PHE A 64 -0.21 5.27 -1.93
C PHE A 64 -1.42 5.45 -1.03
N GLU A 65 -1.58 6.64 -0.46
CA GLU A 65 -2.62 6.96 0.51
C GLU A 65 -4.02 6.68 -0.05
N THR A 66 -4.85 6.03 0.75
CA THR A 66 -6.24 5.74 0.42
C THR A 66 -7.16 6.83 0.98
N VAL A 67 -8.23 7.13 0.25
CA VAL A 67 -9.36 7.95 0.74
C VAL A 67 -10.52 7.08 1.21
N PHE A 68 -10.37 5.76 1.07
CA PHE A 68 -11.31 4.75 1.55
C PHE A 68 -10.91 4.30 2.95
N ASP A 69 -11.40 3.15 3.39
CA ASP A 69 -11.04 2.58 4.68
C ASP A 69 -9.51 2.40 4.78
N PRO A 70 -8.82 3.05 5.75
CA PRO A 70 -7.39 2.89 5.94
C PRO A 70 -7.00 1.50 6.48
N GLU A 71 -7.96 0.71 6.99
CA GLU A 71 -7.73 -0.67 7.42
C GLU A 71 -7.72 -1.65 6.23
N GLU A 72 -8.15 -1.21 5.05
CA GLU A 72 -8.18 -2.01 3.82
C GLU A 72 -6.99 -1.71 2.90
N PRO A 73 -6.54 -2.68 2.06
CA PRO A 73 -5.48 -2.44 1.10
C PRO A 73 -5.82 -1.27 0.16
N SER A 74 -4.94 -0.27 0.13
CA SER A 74 -5.14 0.91 -0.73
C SER A 74 -5.33 0.51 -2.19
N PRO A 75 -6.32 1.10 -2.89
CA PRO A 75 -6.51 0.84 -4.31
C PRO A 75 -5.54 1.63 -5.18
N TYR A 76 -4.80 2.59 -4.64
CA TYR A 76 -3.89 3.43 -5.42
C TYR A 76 -2.51 2.80 -5.44
N ILE A 77 -2.18 2.10 -6.52
CA ILE A 77 -0.88 1.43 -6.69
C ILE A 77 -0.05 2.10 -7.78
N ASP A 78 1.27 1.98 -7.71
CA ASP A 78 2.18 2.50 -8.71
C ASP A 78 2.10 1.70 -10.03
N LEU A 79 1.85 2.41 -11.14
CA LEU A 79 1.67 1.82 -12.46
C LEU A 79 2.94 1.11 -12.96
N GLY A 80 4.11 1.73 -12.80
CA GLY A 80 5.36 1.20 -13.28
C GLY A 80 5.80 -0.04 -12.49
N ASN A 81 5.72 0.05 -11.16
CA ASN A 81 6.05 -1.07 -10.29
C ASN A 81 5.11 -2.25 -10.48
N PHE A 82 3.79 -2.01 -10.56
CA PHE A 82 2.82 -3.05 -10.91
C PHE A 82 3.16 -3.74 -12.24
N ALA A 83 3.46 -2.95 -13.28
CA ALA A 83 3.77 -3.49 -14.60
C ALA A 83 5.05 -4.35 -14.61
N ASN A 84 6.07 -3.96 -13.83
CA ASN A 84 7.28 -4.76 -13.65
C ASN A 84 7.02 -6.04 -12.84
N LEU A 85 6.24 -5.96 -11.76
CA LEU A 85 5.86 -7.10 -10.93
C LEU A 85 5.07 -8.15 -11.72
N VAL A 86 4.01 -7.74 -12.41
CA VAL A 86 3.17 -8.68 -13.18
C VAL A 86 3.97 -9.34 -14.30
N THR A 87 4.85 -8.60 -14.98
CA THR A 87 5.72 -9.17 -16.02
C THR A 87 6.70 -10.20 -15.42
N ASN A 88 7.25 -9.92 -14.24
CA ASN A 88 8.14 -10.84 -13.53
C ASN A 88 7.41 -12.12 -13.09
N PHE A 89 6.17 -12.00 -12.60
CA PHE A 89 5.38 -13.16 -12.15
C PHE A 89 4.76 -13.96 -13.30
N ALA A 90 4.42 -13.31 -14.41
CA ALA A 90 3.88 -13.96 -15.59
C ALA A 90 4.92 -14.85 -16.30
N ASP A 91 6.19 -14.45 -16.30
CA ASP A 91 7.28 -15.08 -17.07
C ASP A 91 6.91 -15.29 -18.55
N ASP A 92 6.19 -14.32 -19.14
CA ASP A 92 5.68 -14.37 -20.51
C ASP A 92 6.42 -13.37 -21.42
N PRO A 93 6.99 -13.82 -22.57
CA PRO A 93 7.73 -12.95 -23.48
C PRO A 93 6.87 -11.87 -24.15
N ASP A 94 5.59 -12.14 -24.43
CA ASP A 94 4.70 -11.17 -25.07
C ASP A 94 4.35 -10.03 -24.08
N VAL A 95 4.15 -10.38 -22.80
CA VAL A 95 3.98 -9.38 -21.72
C VAL A 95 5.26 -8.56 -21.53
N ALA A 96 6.44 -9.19 -21.58
CA ALA A 96 7.72 -8.51 -21.48
C ALA A 96 7.98 -7.52 -22.64
N ASP A 97 7.61 -7.89 -23.87
CA ASP A 97 7.71 -7.01 -25.04
C ASP A 97 6.74 -5.82 -24.94
N ALA A 98 5.52 -6.05 -24.45
CA ALA A 98 4.55 -4.99 -24.18
C ALA A 98 5.03 -4.04 -23.08
N LEU A 99 5.59 -4.56 -21.98
CA LEU A 99 6.21 -3.76 -20.92
C LEU A 99 7.35 -2.90 -21.46
N ALA A 100 8.23 -3.45 -22.31
CA ALA A 100 9.33 -2.69 -22.89
C ALA A 100 8.83 -1.49 -23.72
N THR A 101 7.70 -1.66 -24.40
CA THR A 101 7.01 -0.59 -25.14
C THR A 101 6.40 0.45 -24.20
N LEU A 102 5.69 -0.01 -23.16
CA LEU A 102 5.13 0.86 -22.11
C LEU A 102 6.22 1.70 -21.43
N GLN A 103 7.30 1.08 -20.96
CA GLN A 103 8.42 1.77 -20.31
C GLN A 103 9.07 2.82 -21.22
N LYS A 104 9.12 2.59 -22.54
CA LYS A 104 9.61 3.58 -23.50
C LYS A 104 8.69 4.79 -23.57
N ALA A 105 7.37 4.59 -23.62
CA ALA A 105 6.39 5.68 -23.60
C ALA A 105 6.38 6.41 -22.25
N TYR A 106 6.55 5.67 -21.16
CA TYR A 106 6.69 6.17 -19.80
C TYR A 106 7.86 7.16 -19.68
N ARG A 107 9.06 6.75 -20.11
CA ARG A 107 10.25 7.62 -20.14
C ARG A 107 10.11 8.84 -21.04
N ALA A 108 9.29 8.78 -22.08
CA ALA A 108 9.00 9.94 -22.93
C ALA A 108 8.01 10.91 -22.27
N THR A 109 7.14 10.39 -21.41
CA THR A 109 6.08 11.14 -20.73
C THR A 109 6.56 11.78 -19.44
N ILE A 110 7.38 11.08 -18.64
CA ILE A 110 7.92 11.62 -17.39
C ILE A 110 9.13 12.50 -17.69
N LEU A 111 9.01 13.79 -17.37
CA LEU A 111 10.09 14.77 -17.51
C LEU A 111 11.05 14.73 -16.32
N ALA A 112 10.50 14.52 -15.14
CA ALA A 112 11.21 14.34 -13.89
C ALA A 112 10.30 13.60 -12.91
N GLU A 113 10.88 12.75 -12.10
CA GLU A 113 10.22 12.03 -11.01
C GLU A 113 11.21 12.01 -9.83
N THR A 114 10.68 12.11 -8.61
CA THR A 114 11.44 11.93 -7.39
C THR A 114 10.51 11.38 -6.31
N HIS A 115 11.01 10.43 -5.54
CA HIS A 115 10.37 9.90 -4.36
C HIS A 115 11.36 9.81 -3.20
N GLY A 116 10.81 9.71 -2.00
CA GLY A 116 11.59 9.40 -0.80
C GLY A 116 11.84 7.89 -0.62
N PRO A 117 12.76 7.52 0.27
CA PRO A 117 13.07 6.13 0.58
C PRO A 117 11.86 5.28 1.02
N GLU A 118 10.85 5.87 1.67
CA GLU A 118 9.64 5.18 2.17
C GLU A 118 8.59 4.95 1.07
N ARG A 119 8.86 5.49 -0.13
CA ARG A 119 8.05 5.32 -1.34
C ARG A 119 8.88 4.68 -2.46
N SER A 120 9.72 3.73 -2.09
CA SER A 120 10.46 2.90 -3.06
C SER A 120 9.49 2.23 -4.05
N GLY A 121 9.91 2.00 -5.29
CA GLY A 121 9.02 1.54 -6.35
C GLY A 121 8.15 2.62 -7.00
N ALA A 122 8.05 3.82 -6.42
CA ALA A 122 7.32 4.90 -7.08
C ALA A 122 7.96 5.26 -8.43
N SER A 123 7.15 5.21 -9.48
CA SER A 123 7.51 5.54 -10.85
C SER A 123 6.80 6.79 -11.34
N GLY A 124 5.88 7.34 -10.54
CA GLY A 124 5.36 8.69 -10.70
C GLY A 124 3.95 8.81 -11.29
N LEU A 125 3.31 7.70 -11.66
CA LEU A 125 1.88 7.62 -11.97
C LEU A 125 1.27 6.46 -11.19
N SER A 126 0.11 6.69 -10.58
CA SER A 126 -0.68 5.66 -9.91
C SER A 126 -1.87 5.22 -10.75
N LEU A 127 -2.34 4.00 -10.50
CA LEU A 127 -3.57 3.42 -10.99
C LEU A 127 -4.53 3.15 -9.83
N PHE A 128 -5.83 3.22 -10.11
CA PHE A 128 -6.87 2.74 -9.20
C PHE A 128 -7.14 1.25 -9.48
N PHE A 129 -6.60 0.36 -8.66
CA PHE A 129 -6.83 -1.08 -8.68
C PHE A 129 -7.57 -1.51 -7.39
N PRO A 130 -8.91 -1.47 -7.37
CA PRO A 130 -9.70 -1.77 -6.18
C PRO A 130 -9.55 -3.24 -5.73
N THR A 131 -9.87 -3.54 -4.47
CA THR A 131 -10.17 -4.94 -4.05
C THR A 131 -11.56 -5.36 -4.57
N PRO A 132 -11.94 -6.64 -4.57
CA PRO A 132 -13.30 -7.07 -4.93
C PRO A 132 -14.40 -6.32 -4.17
N ASP A 133 -14.22 -6.14 -2.86
CA ASP A 133 -15.21 -5.45 -2.00
C ASP A 133 -15.28 -3.95 -2.33
N LEU A 134 -14.13 -3.30 -2.52
CA LEU A 134 -14.12 -1.90 -2.92
C LEU A 134 -14.69 -1.70 -4.34
N LEU A 135 -14.41 -2.62 -5.26
CA LEU A 135 -14.98 -2.58 -6.61
C LEU A 135 -16.50 -2.68 -6.55
N THR A 136 -17.04 -3.53 -5.69
CA THR A 136 -18.48 -3.60 -5.40
C THR A 136 -18.97 -2.25 -4.86
N ALA A 137 -18.24 -1.62 -3.94
CA ALA A 137 -18.67 -0.35 -3.35
C ALA A 137 -18.69 0.82 -4.35
N VAL A 138 -17.80 0.84 -5.35
CA VAL A 138 -17.65 1.97 -6.30
C VAL A 138 -18.09 1.70 -7.73
N GLY A 139 -18.48 0.47 -8.05
CA GLY A 139 -18.69 0.02 -9.43
C GLY A 139 -20.11 0.20 -9.99
N TYR A 140 -21.12 0.32 -9.14
CA TYR A 140 -22.53 0.35 -9.54
C TYR A 140 -23.06 1.76 -9.78
N ALA A 141 -24.23 1.84 -10.42
CA ALA A 141 -24.90 3.10 -10.75
C ALA A 141 -25.33 3.91 -9.52
N ASP A 142 -25.65 3.23 -8.42
CA ASP A 142 -26.13 3.79 -7.17
C ASP A 142 -25.02 3.92 -6.10
N SER A 143 -23.78 3.54 -6.43
CA SER A 143 -22.60 3.80 -5.59
C SER A 143 -22.46 5.29 -5.28
N GLU A 144 -22.30 5.64 -4.00
CA GLU A 144 -22.10 7.03 -3.56
C GLU A 144 -20.86 7.68 -4.21
N LEU A 145 -19.82 6.86 -4.46
CA LEU A 145 -18.56 7.26 -5.09
C LEU A 145 -18.32 6.46 -6.39
N ALA A 146 -19.27 6.47 -7.32
CA ALA A 146 -19.14 5.76 -8.59
C ALA A 146 -17.86 6.15 -9.37
N TYR A 147 -16.92 5.22 -9.56
CA TYR A 147 -15.58 5.47 -10.11
C TYR A 147 -15.62 6.17 -11.49
N THR A 148 -16.38 5.62 -12.42
CA THR A 148 -16.45 6.11 -13.81
C THR A 148 -17.11 7.48 -13.92
N ALA A 149 -17.85 7.94 -12.89
CA ALA A 149 -18.43 9.28 -12.85
C ALA A 149 -17.36 10.38 -12.68
N TYR A 150 -16.25 10.08 -12.01
CA TYR A 150 -15.18 11.05 -11.73
C TYR A 150 -13.98 10.91 -12.68
N ALA A 151 -13.80 9.75 -13.31
CA ALA A 151 -12.72 9.48 -14.26
C ALA A 151 -13.13 9.28 -15.74
N PRO A 152 -14.26 9.80 -16.26
CA PRO A 152 -14.83 9.32 -17.54
C PRO A 152 -13.92 9.58 -18.76
N ARG A 153 -13.02 10.56 -18.69
CA ARG A 153 -12.03 10.75 -19.77
C ARG A 153 -10.95 9.67 -19.77
N PHE A 154 -10.54 9.20 -18.60
CA PHE A 154 -9.59 8.09 -18.48
C PHE A 154 -10.23 6.81 -19.01
N VAL A 155 -11.47 6.51 -18.60
CA VAL A 155 -12.30 5.41 -19.13
C VAL A 155 -12.31 5.43 -20.66
N GLY A 156 -12.57 6.58 -21.28
CA GLY A 156 -12.62 6.65 -22.74
C GLY A 156 -11.29 6.52 -23.49
N VAL A 157 -10.13 6.66 -22.84
CA VAL A 157 -8.80 6.61 -23.51
C VAL A 157 -7.99 5.37 -23.13
N SER A 158 -8.48 4.60 -22.18
CA SER A 158 -7.78 3.50 -21.51
C SER A 158 -8.59 2.22 -21.64
N LEU A 159 -7.91 1.07 -21.72
CA LEU A 159 -8.55 -0.25 -21.56
C LEU A 159 -8.56 -0.71 -20.09
N TRP A 160 -8.26 0.17 -19.13
CA TRP A 160 -8.13 -0.20 -17.72
C TRP A 160 -9.45 -0.73 -17.14
N ASP A 161 -10.55 -0.04 -17.43
CA ASP A 161 -11.89 -0.43 -16.99
C ASP A 161 -12.31 -1.77 -17.60
N GLU A 162 -12.05 -1.96 -18.89
CA GLU A 162 -12.23 -3.23 -19.59
C GLU A 162 -11.38 -4.33 -18.97
N PHE A 163 -10.12 -4.03 -18.63
CA PHE A 163 -9.21 -4.96 -17.96
C PHE A 163 -9.69 -5.31 -16.55
N LEU A 164 -10.23 -4.36 -15.77
CA LEU A 164 -10.83 -4.65 -14.46
C LEU A 164 -12.02 -5.62 -14.63
N ARG A 165 -12.89 -5.39 -15.62
CA ARG A 165 -14.01 -6.31 -15.90
C ARG A 165 -13.51 -7.67 -16.38
N PHE A 166 -12.48 -7.73 -17.21
CA PHE A 166 -11.82 -8.99 -17.57
C PHE A 166 -11.27 -9.71 -16.33
N HIS A 167 -10.51 -9.01 -15.49
CA HIS A 167 -9.88 -9.58 -14.32
C HIS A 167 -10.96 -10.15 -13.38
N TYR A 168 -11.93 -9.34 -12.96
CA TYR A 168 -12.90 -9.70 -11.94
C TYR A 168 -14.08 -10.56 -12.39
N LEU A 169 -14.49 -10.42 -13.67
CA LEU A 169 -15.69 -11.04 -14.23
C LEU A 169 -15.39 -12.02 -15.37
N ASN A 170 -14.11 -12.18 -15.74
CA ASN A 170 -13.67 -12.98 -16.88
C ASN A 170 -14.37 -12.58 -18.19
N GLN A 171 -14.62 -11.28 -18.37
CA GLN A 171 -15.25 -10.74 -19.57
C GLN A 171 -14.20 -10.24 -20.58
N ASP A 172 -14.16 -10.87 -21.76
CA ASP A 172 -13.34 -10.41 -22.88
C ASP A 172 -13.69 -8.97 -23.32
N PHE A 173 -12.70 -8.26 -23.85
CA PHE A 173 -12.85 -6.90 -24.36
C PHE A 173 -12.17 -6.69 -25.72
N ASP A 174 -12.65 -5.67 -26.43
CA ASP A 174 -12.10 -5.26 -27.72
C ASP A 174 -10.88 -4.34 -27.50
N PRO A 175 -9.67 -4.71 -27.98
CA PRO A 175 -8.48 -3.87 -27.83
C PRO A 175 -8.58 -2.51 -28.56
N GLU A 176 -9.54 -2.35 -29.47
CA GLU A 176 -9.77 -1.10 -30.19
C GLU A 176 -10.83 -0.20 -29.51
N ALA A 177 -11.37 -0.59 -28.35
CA ALA A 177 -12.43 0.13 -27.63
C ALA A 177 -11.94 1.42 -26.91
N VAL A 178 -11.09 2.20 -27.55
CA VAL A 178 -10.51 3.44 -26.99
C VAL A 178 -10.65 4.63 -27.94
N ASP A 179 -10.96 5.79 -27.38
CA ASP A 179 -11.05 7.07 -28.08
C ASP A 179 -9.92 8.01 -27.65
N LEU A 180 -8.73 7.79 -28.25
CA LEU A 180 -7.57 8.66 -28.01
C LEU A 180 -7.79 10.12 -28.45
N SER A 181 -8.84 10.43 -29.23
CA SER A 181 -9.15 11.82 -29.60
C SER A 181 -9.58 12.68 -28.41
N LEU A 182 -9.97 12.05 -27.29
CA LEU A 182 -10.26 12.73 -26.03
C LEU A 182 -9.02 13.36 -25.39
N LEU A 183 -7.81 12.96 -25.81
CA LEU A 183 -6.53 13.56 -25.39
C LEU A 183 -6.09 14.72 -26.30
N ASP A 184 -6.79 15.00 -27.40
CA ASP A 184 -6.48 16.15 -28.23
C ASP A 184 -6.67 17.46 -27.43
N PRO A 185 -5.65 18.34 -27.34
CA PRO A 185 -5.73 19.54 -26.50
C PRO A 185 -6.81 20.54 -26.92
N ARG A 186 -7.33 20.47 -28.14
CA ARG A 186 -8.31 21.40 -28.70
C ARG A 186 -9.73 20.86 -28.61
N THR A 187 -9.91 19.56 -28.85
CA THR A 187 -11.25 18.92 -28.89
C THR A 187 -11.57 18.16 -27.62
N GLY A 188 -10.60 17.50 -26.98
CA GLY A 188 -10.78 16.69 -25.77
C GLY A 188 -11.46 17.42 -24.59
N PRO A 189 -11.10 18.69 -24.27
CA PRO A 189 -11.78 19.45 -23.22
C PRO A 189 -13.26 19.75 -23.49
N LYS A 190 -13.72 19.59 -24.74
CA LYS A 190 -15.10 19.85 -25.18
C LYS A 190 -15.86 18.57 -25.54
N ALA A 191 -15.21 17.41 -25.44
CA ALA A 191 -15.81 16.13 -25.76
C ALA A 191 -17.01 15.86 -24.85
N ASN A 192 -18.05 15.23 -25.40
CA ASN A 192 -19.12 14.69 -24.58
C ASN A 192 -18.60 13.40 -23.92
N LEU A 193 -18.67 13.31 -22.60
CA LEU A 193 -18.17 12.16 -21.85
C LEU A 193 -19.27 11.24 -21.32
N THR A 194 -20.54 11.49 -21.67
CA THR A 194 -21.67 10.69 -21.16
C THR A 194 -21.53 9.21 -21.48
N ASP A 195 -20.99 8.87 -22.66
CA ASP A 195 -20.80 7.46 -23.08
C ASP A 195 -19.69 6.75 -22.29
N TYR A 196 -18.82 7.49 -21.60
CA TYR A 196 -17.71 6.98 -20.78
C TYR A 196 -17.95 7.09 -19.27
N ALA A 197 -19.13 7.60 -18.87
CA ALA A 197 -19.56 7.68 -17.48
C ALA A 197 -20.56 6.56 -17.13
N ILE A 198 -20.48 5.44 -17.85
CA ILE A 198 -21.30 4.25 -17.61
C ILE A 198 -20.72 3.53 -16.38
N PRO A 199 -21.57 3.06 -15.45
CA PRO A 199 -21.11 2.26 -14.31
C PRO A 199 -20.28 1.04 -14.76
N LEU A 200 -19.25 0.72 -13.97
CA LEU A 200 -18.33 -0.37 -14.28
C LEU A 200 -18.99 -1.75 -14.12
N LEU A 201 -19.96 -1.83 -13.20
CA LEU A 201 -20.74 -3.01 -12.87
C LEU A 201 -22.23 -2.79 -13.13
N THR A 202 -22.93 -3.90 -13.31
CA THR A 202 -24.38 -4.02 -13.45
C THR A 202 -24.92 -4.96 -12.38
N ASP A 203 -26.19 -4.84 -12.00
CA ASP A 203 -26.82 -5.65 -10.93
C ASP A 203 -26.76 -7.19 -11.16
N GLU A 204 -26.36 -7.63 -12.36
CA GLU A 204 -26.20 -9.05 -12.72
C GLU A 204 -24.75 -9.55 -12.56
N ASP A 205 -23.79 -8.65 -12.33
CA ASP A 205 -22.36 -9.00 -12.24
C ASP A 205 -22.05 -9.66 -10.89
N GLU A 206 -21.33 -10.79 -10.94
CA GLU A 206 -20.82 -11.50 -9.77
C GLU A 206 -19.30 -11.42 -9.77
N ILE A 207 -18.76 -10.64 -8.83
CA ILE A 207 -17.31 -10.41 -8.72
C ILE A 207 -16.64 -11.64 -8.11
N THR A 208 -15.50 -12.03 -8.68
CA THR A 208 -14.63 -13.09 -8.15
C THR A 208 -13.34 -12.50 -7.60
N ALA A 209 -12.56 -13.31 -6.86
CA ALA A 209 -11.17 -12.99 -6.51
C ALA A 209 -10.24 -13.81 -7.44
N PRO A 210 -9.78 -13.24 -8.56
CA PRO A 210 -9.09 -14.02 -9.59
C PRO A 210 -7.71 -14.47 -9.09
N GLY A 211 -7.30 -15.69 -9.45
CA GLY A 211 -5.98 -16.21 -9.08
C GLY A 211 -5.87 -16.70 -7.63
N ILE A 212 -6.99 -16.78 -6.91
CA ILE A 212 -7.09 -17.39 -5.58
C ILE A 212 -7.98 -18.64 -5.70
N ASP A 213 -7.41 -19.72 -6.24
CA ASP A 213 -8.15 -20.97 -6.47
C ASP A 213 -8.21 -21.87 -5.23
N THR A 214 -7.46 -21.51 -4.18
CA THR A 214 -7.37 -22.27 -2.93
C THR A 214 -7.84 -21.45 -1.74
N GLU A 215 -8.67 -22.05 -0.89
CA GLU A 215 -9.02 -21.49 0.41
C GLU A 215 -7.75 -21.37 1.26
N LEU A 216 -7.45 -20.16 1.74
CA LEU A 216 -6.40 -19.95 2.72
C LEU A 216 -6.89 -20.46 4.07
N THR A 217 -6.18 -21.44 4.63
CA THR A 217 -6.53 -22.04 5.92
C THR A 217 -5.31 -22.15 6.81
N MET A 218 -5.55 -22.14 8.11
CA MET A 218 -4.51 -22.31 9.12
C MET A 218 -5.02 -23.28 10.18
N THR A 219 -4.18 -24.23 10.61
CA THR A 219 -4.52 -25.06 11.76
C THR A 219 -4.57 -24.22 13.04
N PRO A 220 -5.25 -24.66 14.11
CA PRO A 220 -5.16 -24.00 15.40
C PRO A 220 -3.71 -23.79 15.80
N LEU A 221 -3.40 -22.61 16.32
CA LEU A 221 -2.06 -22.28 16.79
C LEU A 221 -1.68 -23.22 17.95
N GLU A 222 -0.55 -23.89 17.82
CA GLU A 222 0.08 -24.63 18.90
C GLU A 222 1.11 -23.71 19.56
N ILE A 223 1.07 -23.64 20.88
CA ILE A 223 2.01 -22.85 21.68
C ILE A 223 2.87 -23.79 22.51
N SER A 224 4.14 -23.43 22.67
CA SER A 224 5.09 -24.24 23.44
C SER A 224 4.80 -24.25 24.95
N GLU A 225 4.28 -23.16 25.50
CA GLU A 225 3.96 -23.00 26.92
C GLU A 225 2.71 -22.09 27.08
N ASP A 226 1.94 -22.30 28.16
CA ASP A 226 0.77 -21.44 28.49
C ASP A 226 1.17 -20.19 29.32
N GLU A 227 2.40 -20.18 29.84
CA GLU A 227 2.95 -19.11 30.68
C GLU A 227 4.46 -18.99 30.43
N ILE A 228 4.93 -17.77 30.17
CA ILE A 228 6.35 -17.45 29.96
C ILE A 228 6.77 -16.29 30.87
N ALA A 229 8.06 -16.19 31.20
CA ALA A 229 8.59 -14.98 31.83
C ALA A 229 8.76 -13.85 30.79
N ALA A 230 8.96 -12.61 31.27
CA ALA A 230 9.12 -11.45 30.39
C ALA A 230 10.41 -11.48 29.54
N ASP A 231 11.39 -12.29 29.93
CA ASP A 231 12.66 -12.50 29.22
C ASP A 231 12.73 -13.83 28.46
N ASP A 232 11.63 -14.58 28.46
CA ASP A 232 11.48 -15.83 27.70
C ASP A 232 10.76 -15.58 26.37
N THR A 233 10.90 -16.53 25.45
CA THR A 233 10.20 -16.54 24.15
C THR A 233 9.08 -17.59 24.15
N LEU A 234 8.07 -17.38 23.31
CA LEU A 234 7.04 -18.36 23.02
C LEU A 234 7.19 -18.84 21.58
N LEU A 235 7.46 -20.13 21.40
CA LEU A 235 7.34 -20.73 20.07
C LEU A 235 5.86 -20.94 19.74
N LEU A 236 5.44 -20.32 18.64
CA LEU A 236 4.16 -20.49 17.97
C LEU A 236 4.36 -21.41 16.77
N ALA A 237 3.50 -22.42 16.62
CA ALA A 237 3.55 -23.37 15.53
C ALA A 237 2.17 -23.52 14.89
N THR A 238 2.13 -23.57 13.56
CA THR A 238 0.90 -23.88 12.82
C THR A 238 1.23 -24.42 11.42
N GLN A 239 0.21 -24.86 10.70
CA GLN A 239 0.29 -25.23 9.30
C GLN A 239 -0.64 -24.31 8.52
N ILE A 240 -0.08 -23.62 7.54
CA ILE A 240 -0.80 -22.75 6.63
C ILE A 240 -0.94 -23.49 5.30
N ALA A 241 -2.16 -23.60 4.80
CA ALA A 241 -2.45 -24.20 3.51
C ALA A 241 -3.15 -23.19 2.61
N GLY A 242 -2.68 -23.11 1.37
CA GLY A 242 -3.13 -22.16 0.36
C GLY A 242 -2.00 -21.82 -0.60
N GLU A 243 -2.35 -21.40 -1.80
CA GLU A 243 -1.42 -20.83 -2.78
C GLU A 243 -1.42 -19.30 -2.66
N ASN A 244 -0.37 -18.66 -3.19
CA ASN A 244 -0.27 -17.21 -3.28
C ASN A 244 -0.39 -16.46 -1.93
N VAL A 245 0.11 -17.05 -0.84
CA VAL A 245 0.26 -16.34 0.44
C VAL A 245 1.10 -15.08 0.23
N GLY A 246 0.50 -13.93 0.52
CA GLY A 246 1.11 -12.61 0.38
C GLY A 246 1.99 -12.30 1.58
N TYR A 247 1.40 -11.68 2.59
CA TYR A 247 2.04 -11.37 3.86
C TYR A 247 1.47 -12.25 4.97
N ILE A 248 2.28 -12.55 5.98
CA ILE A 248 1.83 -13.15 7.23
C ILE A 248 2.09 -12.11 8.33
N TYR A 249 1.10 -11.90 9.19
CA TYR A 249 1.18 -10.96 10.30
C TYR A 249 1.10 -11.72 11.63
N ILE A 250 1.76 -11.19 12.65
CA ILE A 250 1.49 -11.52 14.05
C ILE A 250 0.63 -10.40 14.63
N GLU A 251 -0.42 -10.77 15.36
CA GLU A 251 -1.27 -9.84 16.10
C GLU A 251 -1.44 -10.39 17.52
N VAL A 252 -1.04 -9.61 18.53
CA VAL A 252 -1.13 -10.01 19.93
C VAL A 252 -2.03 -9.07 20.70
N ASN A 253 -3.07 -9.65 21.29
CA ASN A 253 -4.03 -8.95 22.11
C ASN A 253 -3.91 -9.37 23.58
N ARG A 254 -3.71 -8.42 24.48
CA ARG A 254 -3.77 -8.64 25.92
C ARG A 254 -5.18 -8.45 26.42
N TYR A 255 -5.70 -9.44 27.15
CA TYR A 255 -6.97 -9.31 27.86
C TYR A 255 -6.79 -8.46 29.13
N ASP A 256 -7.54 -7.38 29.23
CA ASP A 256 -7.65 -6.55 30.42
C ASP A 256 -8.91 -6.94 31.20
N GLU A 257 -8.70 -7.71 32.28
CA GLU A 257 -9.78 -8.20 33.14
C GLU A 257 -10.54 -7.08 33.87
N GLU A 258 -9.90 -5.93 34.15
CA GLU A 258 -10.55 -4.85 34.89
C GLU A 258 -11.65 -4.19 34.05
N ASN A 259 -11.38 -4.03 32.76
CA ASN A 259 -12.27 -3.37 31.82
C ASN A 259 -13.06 -4.33 30.92
N ASP A 260 -12.75 -5.63 30.95
CA ASP A 260 -13.32 -6.68 30.09
C ASP A 260 -13.14 -6.37 28.60
N ILE A 261 -11.91 -5.99 28.23
CA ILE A 261 -11.52 -5.62 26.86
C ILE A 261 -10.24 -6.34 26.43
N TYR A 262 -10.05 -6.48 25.12
CA TYR A 262 -8.77 -6.87 24.54
C TYR A 262 -8.06 -5.63 24.01
N LEU A 263 -6.78 -5.51 24.33
CA LEU A 263 -5.91 -4.42 23.91
C LEU A 263 -4.88 -4.98 22.93
N LEU A 264 -4.79 -4.41 21.74
CA LEU A 264 -3.73 -4.73 20.78
C LEU A 264 -2.41 -4.17 21.30
N GLU A 265 -1.45 -5.06 21.58
CA GLU A 265 -0.15 -4.71 22.15
C GLU A 265 1.00 -4.90 21.15
N ASP A 266 0.82 -5.78 20.16
CA ASP A 266 1.82 -6.09 19.13
C ASP A 266 1.15 -6.40 17.80
N LEU A 267 1.69 -5.84 16.73
CA LEU A 267 1.29 -6.08 15.35
C LEU A 267 2.55 -5.96 14.49
N ASP A 268 2.95 -7.03 13.81
CA ASP A 268 4.11 -6.96 12.91
C ASP A 268 3.98 -7.92 11.71
N TYR A 269 4.78 -7.68 10.68
CA TYR A 269 5.03 -8.65 9.62
C TYR A 269 5.87 -9.80 10.16
N VAL A 270 5.50 -11.04 9.83
CA VAL A 270 6.41 -12.17 9.96
C VAL A 270 7.35 -12.19 8.76
N ALA A 271 8.65 -12.07 9.04
CA ALA A 271 9.68 -12.13 8.02
C ALA A 271 9.77 -13.54 7.41
N SER A 272 9.76 -13.62 6.08
CA SER A 272 10.07 -14.85 5.35
C SER A 272 11.59 -15.12 5.36
N ASP A 273 12.00 -16.39 5.33
CA ASP A 273 13.42 -16.76 5.16
C ASP A 273 14.03 -16.22 3.85
N VAL A 274 13.21 -16.06 2.81
CA VAL A 274 13.62 -15.52 1.50
C VAL A 274 12.70 -14.38 1.12
N SER A 275 13.25 -13.18 0.96
CA SER A 275 12.53 -12.04 0.39
C SER A 275 13.04 -11.70 -1.01
N ALA A 276 12.15 -11.19 -1.85
CA ALA A 276 12.48 -10.66 -3.16
C ALA A 276 12.30 -9.15 -3.21
N GLU A 277 12.81 -8.54 -4.27
CA GLU A 277 12.83 -7.08 -4.43
C GLU A 277 12.65 -6.72 -5.91
N ILE A 278 11.70 -5.82 -6.20
CA ILE A 278 11.50 -5.24 -7.53
C ILE A 278 11.30 -3.73 -7.37
N ASP A 279 12.09 -2.94 -8.10
CA ASP A 279 12.12 -1.47 -8.04
C ASP A 279 12.33 -0.89 -6.62
N GLY A 280 12.96 -1.65 -5.73
CA GLY A 280 13.18 -1.27 -4.32
C GLY A 280 12.04 -1.65 -3.38
N VAL A 281 10.92 -2.19 -3.89
CA VAL A 281 9.86 -2.77 -3.07
C VAL A 281 10.25 -4.18 -2.68
N ILE A 282 10.36 -4.44 -1.38
CA ILE A 282 10.70 -5.73 -0.82
C ILE A 282 9.41 -6.46 -0.45
N TYR A 283 9.34 -7.76 -0.75
CA TYR A 283 8.18 -8.60 -0.41
C TYR A 283 8.61 -10.03 -0.03
N PRO A 284 7.83 -10.72 0.83
CA PRO A 284 8.16 -12.08 1.25
C PRO A 284 8.00 -13.10 0.13
N GLN A 285 8.78 -14.18 0.19
CA GLN A 285 8.55 -15.39 -0.59
C GLN A 285 8.39 -16.58 0.32
N TRP A 286 7.19 -17.15 0.31
CA TRP A 286 6.85 -18.35 1.06
C TRP A 286 6.99 -19.58 0.18
N THR A 287 7.73 -20.58 0.65
CA THR A 287 7.74 -21.92 0.08
C THR A 287 6.64 -22.77 0.70
N ALA A 288 6.25 -23.84 0.01
CA ALA A 288 5.30 -24.80 0.59
C ALA A 288 5.82 -25.44 1.88
N ASP A 289 7.15 -25.59 2.02
CA ASP A 289 7.76 -26.11 3.24
C ASP A 289 7.68 -25.10 4.39
N ASP A 290 7.89 -23.80 4.11
CA ASP A 290 7.75 -22.72 5.11
C ASP A 290 6.34 -22.65 5.69
N LEU A 291 5.33 -22.89 4.85
CA LEU A 291 3.91 -22.83 5.25
C LEU A 291 3.45 -24.13 5.93
N ALA A 292 3.95 -25.29 5.52
CA ALA A 292 3.53 -26.58 6.05
C ALA A 292 4.06 -26.88 7.46
N ASP A 293 5.17 -26.26 7.86
CA ASP A 293 5.75 -26.33 9.20
C ASP A 293 6.10 -24.92 9.67
N PHE A 294 5.08 -24.06 9.73
CA PHE A 294 5.26 -22.66 10.06
C PHE A 294 5.57 -22.51 11.56
N LEU A 295 6.74 -21.93 11.84
CA LEU A 295 7.25 -21.70 13.18
C LEU A 295 7.59 -20.22 13.33
N TYR A 296 7.14 -19.62 14.43
CA TYR A 296 7.45 -18.24 14.79
C TYR A 296 7.81 -18.16 16.26
N GLU A 297 8.96 -17.57 16.56
CA GLU A 297 9.38 -17.31 17.94
C GLU A 297 8.97 -15.89 18.32
N TRP A 298 8.04 -15.78 19.26
CA TRP A 298 7.51 -14.50 19.74
C TRP A 298 8.14 -14.11 21.08
N GLU A 299 8.41 -12.83 21.27
CA GLU A 299 8.86 -12.24 22.53
C GLU A 299 7.77 -11.30 23.08
N PRO A 300 7.42 -11.35 24.38
CA PRO A 300 6.38 -10.52 24.98
C PRO A 300 6.83 -9.06 25.18
N THR A 301 7.11 -8.37 24.08
CA THR A 301 7.60 -6.99 24.08
C THR A 301 6.44 -6.01 23.98
N VAL A 302 6.42 -5.02 24.88
CA VAL A 302 5.51 -3.87 24.82
C VAL A 302 6.35 -2.60 24.84
N TYR A 303 6.12 -1.71 23.89
CA TYR A 303 6.86 -0.46 23.79
C TYR A 303 6.15 0.67 24.54
N THR A 304 6.95 1.54 25.17
CA THR A 304 6.47 2.76 25.80
C THR A 304 7.21 3.99 25.26
N LEU A 305 6.51 5.11 25.19
CA LEU A 305 7.08 6.42 24.92
C LEU A 305 7.18 7.20 26.24
N GLN A 306 8.32 7.83 26.47
CA GLN A 306 8.59 8.61 27.68
C GLN A 306 8.94 10.06 27.32
N SER A 307 8.19 11.03 27.86
CA SER A 307 8.42 12.47 27.68
C SER A 307 9.42 13.08 28.69
N GLY A 308 9.93 12.23 29.59
CA GLY A 308 10.79 12.56 30.73
C GLY A 308 10.00 12.66 32.04
N ASP A 309 8.76 13.13 31.97
CA ASP A 309 7.86 13.28 33.12
C ASP A 309 6.74 12.23 33.13
N ASP A 310 6.27 11.82 31.95
CA ASP A 310 5.20 10.82 31.76
C ASP A 310 5.67 9.67 30.86
N GLU A 311 4.99 8.52 30.99
CA GLU A 311 5.19 7.31 30.19
C GLU A 311 3.83 6.81 29.70
N THR A 312 3.75 6.43 28.42
CA THR A 312 2.56 5.83 27.81
C THR A 312 2.93 4.64 26.95
N VAL A 313 2.05 3.65 26.84
CA VAL A 313 2.19 2.55 25.88
C VAL A 313 2.10 3.10 24.45
N ALA A 314 2.89 2.52 23.55
CA ALA A 314 2.92 2.86 22.14
C ALA A 314 2.86 1.59 21.30
N LEU A 315 1.82 1.48 20.47
CA LEU A 315 1.72 0.44 19.46
C LEU A 315 2.50 0.87 18.22
N PHE A 316 3.57 0.13 17.91
CA PHE A 316 4.36 0.31 16.69
C PHE A 316 3.70 -0.50 15.58
N MET A 317 3.08 0.18 14.62
CA MET A 317 2.46 -0.46 13.46
C MET A 317 3.45 -0.46 12.29
N PRO A 318 3.72 -1.59 11.63
CA PRO A 318 4.63 -1.61 10.49
C PRO A 318 3.96 -0.97 9.26
N GLU A 319 4.64 -0.02 8.63
CA GLU A 319 4.15 0.62 7.40
C GLU A 319 4.63 -0.12 6.14
N VAL A 320 5.88 -0.61 6.15
CA VAL A 320 6.53 -1.21 4.97
C VAL A 320 7.20 -2.53 5.36
N TYR A 321 6.94 -3.59 4.59
CA TYR A 321 7.63 -4.87 4.77
C TYR A 321 9.14 -4.74 4.46
N GLY A 322 9.98 -5.00 5.45
CA GLY A 322 11.44 -5.09 5.31
C GLY A 322 11.94 -6.52 5.12
N LYS A 323 13.22 -6.71 4.73
CA LYS A 323 13.87 -8.06 4.73
C LYS A 323 13.98 -8.67 6.14
N GLY A 324 13.79 -7.85 7.16
CA GLY A 324 13.65 -8.19 8.57
C GLY A 324 13.36 -6.93 9.37
N GLN A 325 13.21 -7.06 10.69
CA GLN A 325 12.79 -5.97 11.59
C GLN A 325 13.56 -4.65 11.38
N ARG A 326 14.88 -4.72 11.13
CA ARG A 326 15.73 -3.53 10.91
C ARG A 326 15.44 -2.75 9.64
N ASP A 327 14.82 -3.41 8.65
CA ASP A 327 14.48 -2.82 7.37
C ASP A 327 12.99 -2.44 7.29
N THR A 328 12.23 -2.63 8.38
CA THR A 328 10.83 -2.24 8.53
C THR A 328 10.76 -0.81 9.06
N ASP A 329 9.88 0.01 8.50
CA ASP A 329 9.54 1.32 9.07
C ASP A 329 8.25 1.19 9.90
N TYR A 330 8.21 1.86 11.05
CA TYR A 330 7.08 1.79 11.98
C TYR A 330 6.47 3.16 12.21
N VAL A 331 5.16 3.18 12.42
CA VAL A 331 4.40 4.36 12.82
C VAL A 331 3.67 4.12 14.14
N VAL A 332 3.69 5.14 15.00
CA VAL A 332 2.88 5.21 16.21
C VAL A 332 1.85 6.31 16.05
N HIS A 333 0.58 5.94 16.16
CA HIS A 333 -0.55 6.84 16.09
C HIS A 333 -0.92 7.31 17.50
N GLY A 334 -1.28 8.59 17.67
CA GLY A 334 -1.71 9.08 18.97
C GLY A 334 -2.17 10.53 19.01
N ILE A 335 -2.51 10.99 20.21
CA ILE A 335 -2.77 12.40 20.48
C ILE A 335 -1.53 13.00 21.13
N TYR A 336 -0.95 14.00 20.47
CA TYR A 336 0.20 14.75 20.94
C TYR A 336 -0.23 16.01 21.69
N THR A 337 0.29 16.22 22.90
CA THR A 337 -0.12 17.31 23.80
C THR A 337 1.03 18.28 24.04
N LEU A 338 0.98 19.47 23.44
CA LEU A 338 2.08 20.42 23.60
C LEU A 338 2.23 20.88 25.06
N ALA A 339 3.36 20.59 25.70
CA ALA A 339 3.68 20.91 27.10
C ALA A 339 3.45 22.38 27.46
N ASN A 340 3.73 23.27 26.51
CA ASN A 340 3.68 24.72 26.74
C ASN A 340 2.26 25.30 26.78
N SER A 341 1.28 24.61 26.18
CA SER A 341 -0.07 25.15 25.93
C SER A 341 -1.20 24.19 26.28
N GLY A 342 -0.90 22.90 26.43
CA GLY A 342 -1.88 21.83 26.58
C GLY A 342 -2.73 21.62 25.33
N ALA A 343 -2.31 22.16 24.17
CA ALA A 343 -3.03 21.97 22.93
C ALA A 343 -2.80 20.56 22.39
N GLU A 344 -3.87 19.91 21.93
CA GLU A 344 -3.84 18.55 21.41
C GLU A 344 -3.81 18.55 19.87
N ARG A 345 -3.15 17.55 19.29
CA ARG A 345 -3.09 17.27 17.86
C ARG A 345 -3.14 15.76 17.65
N TYR A 346 -3.89 15.29 16.66
CA TYR A 346 -3.64 13.95 16.16
C TYR A 346 -2.24 13.91 15.55
N ALA A 347 -1.46 12.89 15.84
CA ALA A 347 -0.08 12.82 15.41
C ALA A 347 0.34 11.41 15.00
N LEU A 348 1.24 11.38 14.02
CA LEU A 348 1.92 10.18 13.53
C LEU A 348 3.41 10.33 13.84
N MET A 349 3.96 9.38 14.57
CA MET A 349 5.38 9.33 14.94
C MET A 349 6.05 8.17 14.20
N HIS A 350 7.03 8.46 13.37
CA HIS A 350 7.71 7.48 12.53
C HIS A 350 9.07 7.09 13.12
N PHE A 351 9.38 5.80 13.02
CA PHE A 351 10.59 5.17 13.52
C PHE A 351 11.18 4.24 12.46
N ASP A 352 12.50 4.07 12.48
CA ASP A 352 13.15 3.04 11.67
C ASP A 352 13.11 1.67 12.39
N GLY A 353 13.58 0.63 11.72
CA GLY A 353 13.57 -0.74 12.24
C GLY A 353 14.51 -1.00 13.42
N ASP A 354 15.41 -0.07 13.74
CA ASP A 354 16.20 -0.06 14.98
C ASP A 354 15.49 0.79 16.08
N LEU A 355 14.24 1.17 15.85
CA LEU A 355 13.37 1.99 16.70
C LEU A 355 13.92 3.41 16.95
N ASN A 356 14.75 3.93 16.06
CA ASN A 356 15.20 5.32 16.14
C ASN A 356 14.09 6.25 15.64
N PHE A 357 13.79 7.27 16.42
CA PHE A 357 12.85 8.33 16.04
C PHE A 357 13.30 9.05 14.75
N LYS A 358 12.44 9.08 13.74
CA LYS A 358 12.66 9.78 12.46
C LYS A 358 11.94 11.13 12.45
N SER A 359 10.65 11.12 12.77
CA SER A 359 9.78 12.32 12.72
C SER A 359 8.49 12.17 13.50
N ILE A 360 7.86 13.31 13.79
CA ILE A 360 6.45 13.39 14.15
C ILE A 360 5.73 14.44 13.31
N PHE A 361 4.55 14.11 12.82
CA PHE A 361 3.65 15.03 12.12
C PHE A 361 2.34 15.15 12.88
N GLY A 362 1.92 16.39 13.16
CA GLY A 362 0.63 16.69 13.74
C GLY A 362 -0.34 17.23 12.70
N PHE A 363 -1.60 16.82 12.80
CA PHE A 363 -2.69 17.25 11.92
C PHE A 363 -3.49 18.37 12.55
N GLN A 364 -4.15 19.17 11.72
CA GLN A 364 -4.90 20.33 12.21
C GLN A 364 -6.09 19.89 13.09
N ASP A 365 -6.79 18.85 12.67
CA ASP A 365 -7.94 18.30 13.35
C ASP A 365 -7.57 16.98 14.08
N LEU A 366 -8.33 16.64 15.13
CA LEU A 366 -8.04 15.49 16.00
C LEU A 366 -8.44 14.14 15.41
N ASP A 367 -9.12 14.15 14.27
CA ASP A 367 -9.47 12.97 13.48
C ASP A 367 -8.42 12.64 12.40
N GLY A 368 -7.25 13.29 12.46
CA GLY A 368 -6.19 13.11 11.48
C GLY A 368 -6.39 13.85 10.17
N THR A 369 -7.41 14.71 10.07
CA THR A 369 -7.65 15.52 8.86
C THR A 369 -6.98 16.90 8.92
N GLY A 370 -6.84 17.52 7.74
CA GLY A 370 -6.22 18.83 7.57
C GLY A 370 -4.73 18.76 7.19
N ALA A 371 -4.12 19.94 7.00
CA ALA A 371 -2.73 20.00 6.55
C ALA A 371 -1.77 19.52 7.66
N PRO A 372 -0.88 18.55 7.38
CA PRO A 372 0.08 18.09 8.36
C PRO A 372 1.18 19.13 8.60
N HIS A 373 1.67 19.17 9.83
CA HIS A 373 2.78 20.01 10.25
C HIS A 373 3.77 19.20 11.07
N GLN A 374 5.06 19.29 10.73
CA GLN A 374 6.09 18.63 11.52
C GLN A 374 6.17 19.25 12.92
N ILE A 375 6.19 18.39 13.92
CA ILE A 375 6.36 18.76 15.32
C ILE A 375 7.83 18.58 15.69
N THR A 376 8.35 19.46 16.56
CA THR A 376 9.67 19.27 17.18
C THR A 376 9.44 18.99 18.67
N PRO A 377 9.58 17.72 19.10
CA PRO A 377 9.30 17.37 20.48
C PRO A 377 10.21 18.06 21.49
N ARG A 378 9.66 18.31 22.68
CA ARG A 378 10.32 18.87 23.84
C ARG A 378 9.96 18.04 25.07
N GLN A 379 10.77 18.19 26.12
CA GLN A 379 10.51 17.54 27.38
C GLN A 379 9.13 17.96 27.93
N GLY A 380 8.33 16.97 28.34
CA GLY A 380 6.98 17.14 28.87
C GLY A 380 5.87 17.28 27.83
N ASP A 381 6.16 17.17 26.53
CA ASP A 381 5.14 17.06 25.47
C ASP A 381 4.51 15.65 25.40
#